data_AF-A0A225MW64-F1
#
_entry.id   AF-A0A225MW64-F1
#
_cell.length_a   1.000
_cell.length_b   1.000
_cell.length_c   1.000
_cell.angle_alpha   90.00
_cell.angle_beta   90.00
_cell.angle_gamma   90.00
#
_symmetry.space_group_name_H-M   'P 1'
#
loop_
_entity.id
_entity.type
_entity.pdbx_description
1 polymer ?
#
loop_
_entity_poly.entity_id
_entity_poly.type
_entity_poly.pdbx_seq_one_letter_code
_entity_poly.pdbx_strand_id
1 'polypeptide(L)'
;MTTGTQDRGRITARVSVSVQETLETAAGMIGSTVNQFIVQSALREAERIIEQERVIRLSAREAEGLFAALENPLPPNKQLRAALDDYTARRNDQTGAIDWRPRSKRV
;
A
#
# COMPACT_ATOMS: atom_id res chain seq x y z
N MET A 1 31.31 6.96 5.40
CA MET A 1 29.88 6.61 5.53
C MET A 1 29.10 7.91 5.55
N THR A 2 28.58 8.34 4.40
CA THR A 2 27.80 9.57 4.26
C THR A 2 26.39 9.32 4.76
N THR A 3 26.05 9.86 5.92
CA THR A 3 24.68 9.89 6.45
C THR A 3 23.84 10.80 5.56
N GLY A 4 22.96 10.23 4.74
CA GLY A 4 21.95 11.00 4.01
C GLY A 4 21.06 11.74 5.00
N THR A 5 20.94 13.05 4.83
CA THR A 5 19.99 13.90 5.57
C THR A 5 18.59 13.35 5.35
N GLN A 6 17.98 12.75 6.38
CA GLN A 6 16.57 12.38 6.29
C GLN A 6 15.72 13.65 6.20
N ASP A 7 15.01 13.81 5.09
CA ASP A 7 14.02 14.87 4.94
C ASP A 7 12.94 14.72 6.02
N ARG A 8 12.80 15.75 6.86
CA ARG A 8 11.83 15.79 7.95
C ARG A 8 10.51 16.39 7.47
N GLY A 9 9.45 15.59 7.46
CA GLY A 9 8.08 16.06 7.26
C GLY A 9 7.49 16.65 8.55
N ARG A 10 6.62 17.67 8.43
CA ARG A 10 5.86 18.25 9.55
C ARG A 10 4.38 17.94 9.40
N ILE A 11 3.76 17.42 10.46
CA ILE A 11 2.32 17.15 10.51
C ILE A 11 1.67 18.26 11.35
N THR A 12 0.65 18.93 10.80
CA THR A 12 -0.14 19.96 11.50
C THR A 12 -1.62 19.68 11.33
N ALA A 13 -2.36 19.58 12.43
CA ALA A 13 -3.80 19.38 12.43
C ALA A 13 -4.47 20.37 13.38
N ARG A 14 -5.69 20.82 13.03
CA ARG A 14 -6.56 21.59 13.92
C ARG A 14 -7.56 20.65 14.56
N VAL A 15 -7.73 20.77 15.86
CA VAL A 15 -8.67 19.98 16.66
C VAL A 15 -9.54 20.90 17.51
N SER A 16 -10.71 20.43 17.92
CA SER A 16 -11.51 21.15 18.92
C SER A 16 -10.83 21.08 20.29
N VAL A 17 -11.21 22.01 21.18
CA VAL A 17 -10.71 22.05 22.57
C VAL A 17 -10.99 20.73 23.30
N SER A 18 -12.19 20.17 23.13
CA SER A 18 -12.57 18.88 23.75
C SER A 18 -11.68 17.71 23.32
N VAL A 19 -11.27 17.68 22.06
CA VAL A 19 -10.35 16.66 21.54
C VAL A 19 -8.95 16.89 22.10
N GLN A 20 -8.51 18.15 22.16
CA GLN A 20 -7.21 18.50 22.75
C GLN A 20 -7.11 18.06 24.22
N GLU A 21 -8.11 18.36 25.05
CA GLU A 21 -8.15 17.98 26.47
C GLU A 21 -8.08 16.45 26.66
N THR A 22 -8.77 15.72 25.79
CA THR A 22 -8.74 14.25 25.80
C THR A 22 -7.35 13.72 25.47
N LEU A 23 -6.70 14.29 24.45
CA LEU A 23 -5.34 13.92 24.03
C LEU A 23 -4.30 14.28 25.11
N GLU A 24 -4.45 15.44 25.77
CA GLU A 24 -3.61 15.87 26.89
C GLU A 24 -3.73 14.92 28.08
N THR A 25 -4.96 14.55 28.43
CA THR A 25 -5.22 13.59 29.52
C THR A 25 -4.57 12.23 29.22
N ALA A 26 -4.77 11.69 28.01
CA ALA A 26 -4.19 10.41 27.61
C ALA A 26 -2.66 10.45 27.53
N ALA A 27 -2.09 11.53 27.00
CA ALA A 27 -0.65 11.74 26.94
C ALA A 27 -0.04 11.81 28.35
N GLY A 28 -0.72 12.51 29.27
CA GLY A 28 -0.35 12.60 30.68
C GLY A 28 -0.34 11.25 31.40
N MET A 29 -1.32 10.38 31.15
CA MET A 29 -1.37 9.03 31.72
C MET A 29 -0.17 8.17 31.30
N ILE A 30 0.35 8.37 30.09
CA ILE A 30 1.48 7.61 29.53
C ILE A 30 2.83 8.28 29.85
N GLY A 31 2.82 9.48 30.43
CA GLY A 31 4.04 10.25 30.70
C GLY A 31 4.70 10.78 29.43
N SER A 32 3.91 11.15 28.42
CA SER A 32 4.38 11.67 27.13
C SER A 32 3.82 13.06 26.83
N THR A 33 4.46 13.80 25.92
CA THR A 33 3.88 15.04 25.41
C THR A 33 2.75 14.74 24.43
N VAL A 34 1.80 15.67 24.27
CA VAL A 34 0.68 15.54 23.32
C VAL A 34 1.19 15.25 21.90
N ASN A 35 2.20 15.98 21.44
CA ASN A 35 2.77 15.79 20.11
C ASN A 35 3.36 14.38 19.94
N GLN A 36 4.10 13.88 20.93
CA GLN A 36 4.65 12.54 20.91
C GLN A 36 3.55 11.48 20.90
N PHE A 37 2.52 11.65 21.74
CA PHE A 37 1.37 10.76 21.82
C PHE A 37 0.63 10.68 20.47
N ILE A 38 0.39 11.82 19.82
CA ILE A 38 -0.27 11.88 18.51
C ILE A 38 0.54 11.12 17.47
N VAL A 39 1.84 11.41 17.35
CA VAL A 39 2.70 10.76 16.34
C VAL A 39 2.76 9.25 16.56
N GLN A 40 2.96 8.81 17.80
CA GLN A 40 3.02 7.38 18.12
C GLN A 40 1.67 6.68 17.87
N SER A 41 0.56 7.31 18.24
CA SER A 41 -0.77 6.72 18.04
C SER A 41 -1.15 6.67 16.58
N ALA A 42 -0.87 7.72 15.81
CA ALA A 42 -1.09 7.75 14.37
C ALA A 42 -0.24 6.71 13.64
N LEU A 43 1.03 6.53 14.02
CA LEU A 43 1.89 5.52 13.44
C LEU A 43 1.37 4.10 13.71
N ARG A 44 1.04 3.78 14.97
CA ARG A 44 0.48 2.46 15.32
C ARG A 44 -0.80 2.16 14.54
N GLU A 45 -1.67 3.14 14.40
CA GLU A 45 -2.92 2.96 13.66
C GLU A 45 -2.68 2.80 12.16
N ALA A 46 -1.76 3.57 11.59
CA ALA A 46 -1.36 3.41 10.19
C ALA A 46 -0.78 2.02 9.93
N GLU A 47 0.11 1.53 10.78
CA GLU A 47 0.69 0.18 10.69
C GLU A 47 -0.40 -0.88 10.80
N ARG A 48 -1.35 -0.72 11.74
CA ARG A 48 -2.48 -1.63 11.91
C ARG A 48 -3.36 -1.71 10.66
N ILE A 49 -3.66 -0.58 10.04
CA ILE A 49 -4.46 -0.51 8.81
C ILE A 49 -3.71 -1.15 7.63
N ILE A 50 -2.42 -0.83 7.46
CA ILE A 50 -1.59 -1.40 6.40
C ILE A 50 -1.51 -2.92 6.53
N GLU A 51 -1.31 -3.42 7.75
CA GLU A 51 -1.25 -4.86 8.00
C GLU A 51 -2.60 -5.54 7.74
N GLN A 52 -3.70 -4.90 8.13
CA GLN A 52 -5.04 -5.42 7.86
C GLN A 52 -5.34 -5.60 6.36
N GLU A 53 -4.89 -4.67 5.52
CA GLU A 53 -5.06 -4.76 4.06
C GLU A 53 -4.15 -5.83 3.43
N ARG A 54 -3.01 -6.14 4.07
CA ARG A 54 -2.03 -7.12 3.56
C ARG A 54 -2.31 -8.55 3.99
N VAL A 55 -3.00 -8.75 5.11
CA VAL A 55 -3.25 -10.08 5.69
C VAL A 55 -4.58 -10.64 5.20
N ILE A 56 -4.51 -11.71 4.41
CA ILE A 56 -5.68 -12.54 4.09
C ILE A 56 -5.94 -13.45 5.30
N ARG A 57 -7.01 -13.15 6.05
CA ARG A 57 -7.46 -13.99 7.16
C ARG A 57 -8.36 -15.10 6.61
N LEU A 58 -7.88 -16.34 6.71
CA LEU A 58 -8.64 -17.53 6.31
C LEU A 58 -9.17 -18.23 7.56
N SER A 59 -10.41 -18.70 7.50
CA SER A 59 -10.90 -19.71 8.43
C SER A 59 -10.16 -21.03 8.23
N ALA A 60 -10.23 -21.94 9.21
CA ALA A 60 -9.55 -23.24 9.12
C ALA A 60 -9.93 -24.01 7.83
N ARG A 61 -11.22 -23.99 7.46
CA ARG A 61 -11.72 -24.64 6.25
C ARG A 61 -11.19 -23.98 4.96
N GLU A 62 -11.08 -22.65 4.94
CA GLU A 62 -10.55 -21.93 3.78
C GLU A 62 -9.03 -22.14 3.65
N ALA A 63 -8.32 -22.23 4.78
CA ALA A 63 -6.90 -22.56 4.81
C ALA A 63 -6.66 -23.98 4.26
N GLU A 64 -7.44 -24.99 4.68
CA GLU A 64 -7.36 -26.34 4.11
C GLU A 64 -7.61 -26.34 2.59
N GLY A 65 -8.61 -25.59 2.13
CA GLY A 65 -8.88 -25.44 0.70
C GLY A 65 -7.74 -24.78 -0.07
N LEU A 66 -7.11 -23.76 0.52
CA LEU A 66 -5.93 -23.11 -0.05
C LEU A 66 -4.74 -24.07 -0.10
N PHE A 67 -4.45 -24.79 0.99
CA PHE A 67 -3.35 -25.76 1.03
C PHE A 67 -3.54 -26.87 -0.01
N ALA A 68 -4.76 -27.42 -0.12
CA ALA A 68 -5.06 -28.42 -1.14
C ALA A 68 -4.84 -27.89 -2.56
N ALA A 69 -5.19 -26.62 -2.82
CA ALA A 69 -4.96 -25.97 -4.11
C ALA A 69 -3.48 -25.68 -4.40
N LEU A 70 -2.67 -25.42 -3.38
CA LEU A 70 -1.22 -25.22 -3.51
C LEU A 70 -0.48 -26.54 -3.73
N GLU A 71 -0.88 -27.61 -3.05
CA GLU A 71 -0.31 -28.95 -3.20
C GLU A 71 -0.67 -29.60 -4.54
N ASN A 72 -1.92 -29.40 -5.00
CA ASN A 72 -2.42 -29.94 -6.25
C ASN A 72 -2.99 -28.81 -7.13
N PRO A 73 -2.13 -28.05 -7.83
CA PRO A 73 -2.59 -26.95 -8.65
C PRO A 73 -3.45 -27.46 -9.81
N LEU A 74 -4.68 -26.94 -9.93
CA LEU A 74 -5.54 -27.27 -11.05
C LEU A 74 -4.98 -26.65 -12.34
N PRO A 75 -5.10 -27.35 -13.49
CA PRO A 75 -4.69 -26.78 -14.76
C PRO A 75 -5.53 -25.53 -15.10
N PRO A 76 -4.95 -24.55 -15.81
CA PRO A 76 -5.64 -23.31 -16.12
C PRO A 76 -6.89 -23.58 -16.96
N ASN A 77 -8.01 -22.97 -16.56
CA ASN A 77 -9.27 -23.14 -17.26
C ASN A 77 -9.24 -22.48 -18.65
N LYS A 78 -10.23 -22.80 -19.51
CA LYS A 78 -10.29 -22.27 -20.89
C LYS A 78 -10.38 -20.73 -20.91
N GLN A 79 -11.08 -20.13 -19.95
CA GLN A 79 -11.26 -18.68 -19.85
C GLN A 79 -9.96 -17.96 -19.45
N LEU A 80 -9.19 -18.53 -18.52
CA LEU A 80 -7.91 -17.99 -18.07
C LEU A 80 -6.87 -18.04 -19.18
N ARG A 81 -6.85 -19.12 -19.98
CA ARG A 81 -6.01 -19.20 -21.18
C ARG A 81 -6.37 -18.11 -22.20
N ALA A 82 -7.65 -17.97 -22.53
CA ALA A 82 -8.11 -16.92 -23.45
C ALA A 82 -7.78 -15.50 -22.96
N ALA A 83 -7.91 -15.25 -21.65
CA ALA A 83 -7.53 -13.97 -21.05
C ALA A 83 -6.01 -13.71 -21.09
N LEU A 84 -5.20 -14.75 -20.91
CA LEU A 84 -3.75 -14.66 -21.05
C LEU A 84 -3.33 -14.36 -22.50
N ASP A 85 -3.98 -14.99 -23.48
CA ASP A 85 -3.74 -14.76 -24.90
C ASP A 85 -4.11 -13.31 -25.29
N ASP A 86 -5.25 -12.79 -24.82
CA ASP A 86 -5.64 -11.38 -25.03
C ASP A 86 -4.65 -10.40 -24.37
N TYR A 87 -4.21 -10.68 -23.14
CA TYR A 87 -3.23 -9.85 -22.44
C TYR A 87 -1.88 -9.79 -23.20
N THR A 88 -1.38 -10.95 -23.66
CA THR A 88 -0.11 -11.02 -24.39
C THR A 88 -0.19 -10.34 -25.75
N ALA A 89 -1.31 -10.47 -26.47
CA ALA A 89 -1.55 -9.75 -27.71
C ALA A 89 -1.51 -8.22 -27.52
N ARG A 90 -2.16 -7.70 -26.46
CA ARG A 90 -2.17 -6.26 -26.14
C ARG A 90 -0.81 -5.73 -25.67
N ARG A 91 -0.03 -6.54 -24.97
CA ARG A 91 1.32 -6.18 -24.51
C ARG A 91 2.30 -6.00 -25.69
N ASN A 92 2.20 -6.84 -26.71
CA ASN A 92 3.06 -6.75 -27.89
C ASN A 92 2.77 -5.48 -28.72
N ASP A 93 1.53 -4.99 -28.71
CA ASP A 93 1.15 -3.73 -29.37
C ASP A 93 1.79 -2.49 -28.71
N GLN A 94 2.01 -2.52 -27.38
CA GLN A 94 2.66 -1.45 -26.63
C GLN A 94 4.19 -1.44 -26.73
N THR A 95 4.79 -2.49 -27.32
CA THR A 95 6.26 -2.58 -27.52
C THR A 95 6.67 -2.04 -28.89
N GLY A 96 5.74 -1.41 -29.63
CA GLY A 96 6.07 -0.66 -30.84
C GLY A 96 7.12 0.39 -30.54
N ALA A 97 8.29 0.26 -31.17
CA ALA A 97 9.33 1.27 -31.14
C ALA A 97 8.70 2.62 -31.51
N ILE A 98 8.76 3.59 -30.59
CA ILE A 98 8.31 4.96 -30.86
C ILE A 98 9.19 5.48 -31.99
N ASP A 99 8.71 5.45 -33.24
CA ASP A 99 9.36 6.10 -34.39
C ASP A 99 9.15 7.61 -34.26
N TRP A 100 9.85 8.19 -33.28
CA TRP A 100 9.90 9.62 -33.08
C TRP A 100 10.79 10.23 -34.17
N ARG A 101 10.17 10.92 -35.12
CA ARG A 101 10.89 11.77 -36.08
C ARG A 101 10.77 13.23 -35.64
N PRO A 102 11.90 13.94 -35.41
CA PRO A 102 11.85 15.34 -35.04
C PRO A 102 11.23 16.16 -36.17
N ARG A 103 10.21 16.97 -35.84
CA ARG A 103 9.61 17.91 -36.80
C ARG A 103 10.66 18.94 -37.23
N SER A 104 10.90 19.06 -38.53
CA SER A 104 11.83 20.05 -39.06
C SER A 104 11.34 21.47 -38.75
N LYS A 105 12.27 22.34 -38.34
CA LYS A 105 12.00 23.75 -38.09
C LYS A 105 11.48 24.39 -39.36
N ARG A 106 10.30 25.03 -39.30
CA ARG A 106 9.88 25.98 -40.35
C ARG A 106 10.87 27.15 -40.34
N VAL A 107 11.50 27.38 -41.48
CA VAL A 107 12.22 28.60 -41.84
C VAL A 107 11.21 29.57 -42.43
#